data_AF-A0A143DGW4-F1
#
_entry.id   AF-A0A143DGW4-F1
#
_cell.length_a   1.000
_cell.length_b   1.000
_cell.length_c   1.000
_cell.angle_alpha   90.00
_cell.angle_beta   90.00
_cell.angle_gamma   90.00
#
_symmetry.space_group_name_H-M   'P 1'
#
loop_
_entity.id
_entity.type
_entity.pdbx_description
1 polymer ?
#
loop_
_entity_poly.entity_id
_entity_poly.type
_entity_poly.pdbx_seq_one_letter_code
_entity_poly.pdbx_strand_id
1 'polypeptide(L)'
;MLGENKSGEVEMSRVYNTTDAPWKSVVFVYSKWPGGVAATGSGVIVGDNDVLTAAHCVYRGELGYATEVRVAPGYDTGRAPLGFFKASSVQSNRVDDDGDGRMGYEEMRRDVAILGFEQKVSSVGDTMKMDHTFYQGLTHVTGFPDVYHGEMIDNVAKASYNFATSFININEHAVYPGNSGGPLWRGSDDDPHVVGVVSTRMAAADIGTNFRSIKNWMEGNNYSTYKDAGQPDRVIFVNKSDARVIRGTDGSDIIAGTSGSDAIYGSDGDDVFHASHGFDLVVGGQGFDSIAIAVPLSDVQVTNFGLGIRIDTPEGKIVAFDIERLVFVDTSLEITSDPTVMASMNIGFDADFYLQQNPDVSASGIDPWAHFQAQGWMEGRDPNPLFDVAWYVEQNPQLVEAGLDPVTHYLETGIYQGASPSPAISTAALFSMGNELA
;
A
#
# COMPACT_ATOMS: atom_id res chain seq x y z
N MET A 1 7.92 20.64 -35.01
CA MET A 1 7.16 20.42 -36.26
C MET A 1 6.91 18.92 -36.33
N LEU A 2 5.69 18.48 -36.02
CA LEU A 2 5.30 17.08 -36.18
C LEU A 2 4.80 16.92 -37.62
N GLY A 3 5.51 16.12 -38.40
CA GLY A 3 5.16 15.83 -39.78
C GLY A 3 4.21 14.63 -39.81
N GLU A 4 2.95 14.85 -40.18
CA GLU A 4 2.09 13.74 -40.59
C GLU A 4 2.67 13.09 -41.84
N ASN A 5 3.18 11.86 -41.72
CA ASN A 5 3.52 11.03 -42.86
C ASN A 5 2.24 10.48 -43.50
N LYS A 6 2.20 10.55 -44.84
CA LYS A 6 1.03 10.36 -45.71
C LYS A 6 0.46 8.92 -45.81
N SER A 7 0.66 8.04 -44.83
CA SER A 7 0.11 6.67 -44.85
C SER A 7 -1.00 6.41 -43.83
N GLY A 8 -1.26 7.33 -42.90
CA GLY A 8 -2.20 7.07 -41.80
C GLY A 8 -1.67 6.01 -40.81
N GLU A 9 -0.41 5.62 -40.93
CA GLU A 9 0.29 4.79 -39.95
C GLU A 9 0.88 5.71 -38.87
N VAL A 10 0.74 5.29 -37.62
CA VAL A 10 1.34 6.01 -36.48
C VAL A 10 2.86 5.97 -36.59
N GLU A 11 3.49 7.12 -36.43
CA GLU A 11 4.94 7.29 -36.53
C GLU A 11 5.62 6.54 -35.37
N MET A 12 6.32 5.47 -35.71
CA MET A 12 7.22 4.76 -34.80
C MET A 12 8.60 5.40 -34.84
N SER A 13 9.13 5.72 -33.67
CA SER A 13 10.42 6.34 -33.47
C SER A 13 11.36 5.37 -32.77
N ARG A 14 12.50 5.06 -33.40
CA ARG A 14 13.57 4.35 -32.71
C ARG A 14 14.16 5.25 -31.62
N VAL A 15 14.29 4.71 -30.42
CA VAL A 15 15.01 5.35 -29.31
C VAL A 15 16.49 4.99 -29.42
N TYR A 16 17.36 5.99 -29.57
CA TYR A 16 18.80 5.78 -29.70
C TYR A 16 19.55 5.89 -28.37
N ASN A 17 19.14 6.82 -27.51
CA ASN A 17 19.76 7.01 -26.20
C ASN A 17 18.95 6.29 -25.13
N THR A 18 18.94 4.96 -25.19
CA THR A 18 18.13 4.12 -24.29
C THR A 18 18.53 4.18 -22.82
N THR A 19 19.69 4.80 -22.51
CA THR A 19 20.17 5.02 -21.13
C THR A 19 19.74 6.38 -20.54
N ASP A 20 19.14 7.26 -21.34
CA ASP A 20 18.62 8.54 -20.86
C ASP A 20 17.20 8.35 -20.31
N ALA A 21 16.76 9.24 -19.41
CA ALA A 21 15.36 9.25 -18.98
C ALA A 21 14.44 9.67 -20.15
N PRO A 22 13.21 9.13 -20.26
CA PRO A 22 12.61 8.09 -19.40
C PRO A 22 12.94 6.66 -19.86
N TRP A 23 13.69 6.53 -20.96
CA TRP A 23 13.93 5.28 -21.69
C TRP A 23 14.65 4.22 -20.87
N LYS A 24 15.56 4.61 -19.99
CA LYS A 24 16.25 3.68 -19.07
C LYS A 24 15.30 2.95 -18.13
N SER A 25 14.11 3.47 -17.87
CA SER A 25 13.08 2.81 -17.05
C SER A 25 12.37 1.69 -17.80
N VAL A 26 12.44 1.67 -19.14
CA VAL A 26 11.84 0.64 -19.99
C VAL A 26 12.80 -0.54 -20.11
N VAL A 27 12.32 -1.75 -19.85
CA VAL A 27 13.15 -2.95 -19.77
C VAL A 27 12.76 -3.98 -20.81
N PHE A 28 13.77 -4.64 -21.39
CA PHE A 28 13.58 -5.82 -22.21
C PHE A 28 13.37 -7.03 -21.30
N VAL A 29 12.27 -7.75 -21.46
CA VAL A 29 11.91 -8.92 -20.64
C VAL A 29 12.23 -10.19 -21.40
N TYR A 30 12.93 -11.12 -20.74
CA TYR A 30 13.26 -12.45 -21.27
C TYR A 30 12.76 -13.53 -20.30
N SER A 31 11.87 -14.39 -20.77
CA SER A 31 11.26 -15.46 -19.99
C SER A 31 11.57 -16.84 -20.57
N LYS A 32 11.84 -17.82 -19.69
CA LYS A 32 12.17 -19.19 -20.07
C LYS A 32 11.37 -20.22 -19.28
N TRP A 33 10.80 -21.18 -19.99
CA TRP A 33 10.03 -22.32 -19.46
C TRP A 33 10.81 -23.64 -19.59
N PRO A 34 10.34 -24.72 -18.93
CA PRO A 34 10.88 -26.06 -19.13
C PRO A 34 10.89 -26.47 -20.61
N GLY A 35 11.80 -27.36 -20.99
CA GLY A 35 11.93 -27.82 -22.38
C GLY A 35 12.60 -26.84 -23.34
N GLY A 36 13.12 -25.70 -22.85
CA GLY A 36 13.88 -24.74 -23.64
C GLY A 36 13.02 -23.70 -24.37
N VAL A 37 11.71 -23.67 -24.11
CA VAL A 37 10.79 -22.65 -24.62
C VAL A 37 11.16 -21.30 -24.00
N ALA A 38 11.32 -20.27 -24.82
CA ALA A 38 11.62 -18.91 -24.37
C ALA A 38 10.79 -17.88 -25.14
N ALA A 39 10.54 -16.75 -24.51
CA ALA A 39 9.85 -15.62 -25.12
C ALA A 39 10.45 -14.30 -24.64
N THR A 40 10.20 -13.26 -25.44
CA THR A 40 10.63 -11.90 -25.20
C THR A 40 9.42 -11.00 -25.04
N GLY A 41 9.61 -9.91 -24.31
CA GLY A 41 8.58 -8.91 -24.08
C GLY A 41 9.22 -7.61 -23.60
N SER A 42 8.37 -6.74 -23.09
CA SER A 42 8.72 -5.43 -22.58
C SER A 42 8.22 -5.27 -21.15
N GLY A 43 8.72 -4.27 -20.45
CA GLY A 43 8.34 -3.94 -19.08
C GLY A 43 8.79 -2.53 -18.71
N VAL A 44 8.44 -2.10 -17.51
CA VAL A 44 8.84 -0.80 -16.97
C VAL A 44 9.15 -0.90 -15.48
N ILE A 45 10.19 -0.22 -15.03
CA ILE A 45 10.53 -0.11 -13.61
C ILE A 45 9.55 0.89 -12.96
N VAL A 46 8.81 0.43 -11.95
CA VAL A 46 7.77 1.22 -11.25
C VAL A 46 8.04 1.40 -9.75
N GLY A 47 9.08 0.74 -9.24
CA GLY A 47 9.53 0.83 -7.85
C GLY A 47 11.02 0.50 -7.74
N ASP A 48 11.56 0.55 -6.52
CA ASP A 48 13.00 0.39 -6.29
C ASP A 48 13.55 -0.90 -6.90
N ASN A 49 12.80 -1.98 -6.73
CA ASN A 49 13.12 -3.33 -7.18
C ASN A 49 11.91 -4.00 -7.86
N ASP A 50 11.04 -3.21 -8.48
CA ASP A 50 9.80 -3.66 -9.10
C ASP A 50 9.74 -3.32 -10.58
N VAL A 51 9.52 -4.34 -11.40
CA VAL A 51 9.21 -4.17 -12.83
C VAL A 51 7.79 -4.63 -13.10
N LEU A 52 7.00 -3.74 -13.68
CA LEU A 52 5.67 -4.04 -14.22
C LEU A 52 5.80 -4.58 -15.64
N THR A 53 5.08 -5.66 -15.93
CA THR A 53 4.99 -6.28 -17.26
C THR A 53 3.62 -6.98 -17.41
N ALA A 54 3.37 -7.65 -18.53
CA ALA A 54 2.14 -8.40 -18.75
C ALA A 54 2.23 -9.79 -18.12
N ALA A 55 1.11 -10.32 -17.64
CA ALA A 55 1.07 -11.66 -17.05
C ALA A 55 1.45 -12.74 -18.06
N HIS A 56 1.01 -12.62 -19.31
CA HIS A 56 1.34 -13.60 -20.35
C HIS A 56 2.82 -13.57 -20.78
N CYS A 57 3.59 -12.54 -20.39
CA CYS A 57 5.04 -12.53 -20.58
C CYS A 57 5.76 -13.50 -19.63
N VAL A 58 5.13 -13.88 -18.53
CA VAL A 58 5.76 -14.62 -17.42
C VAL A 58 5.00 -15.88 -17.01
N TYR A 59 3.75 -16.02 -17.46
CA TYR A 59 2.86 -17.15 -17.25
C TYR A 59 2.25 -17.60 -18.58
N ARG A 60 2.04 -18.91 -18.74
CA ARG A 60 1.30 -19.51 -19.86
C ARG A 60 0.36 -20.57 -19.32
N GLY A 61 -0.88 -20.64 -19.78
CA GLY A 61 -1.86 -21.61 -19.29
C GLY A 61 -1.35 -23.06 -19.33
N GLU A 62 -0.73 -23.45 -20.45
CA GLU A 62 -0.23 -24.81 -20.67
C GLU A 62 1.09 -25.14 -19.92
N LEU A 63 1.93 -24.14 -19.65
CA LEU A 63 3.29 -24.33 -19.13
C LEU A 63 3.49 -23.81 -17.70
N GLY A 64 2.51 -23.09 -17.17
CA GLY A 64 2.61 -22.36 -15.92
C GLY A 64 3.57 -21.16 -15.98
N TYR A 65 4.13 -20.81 -14.82
CA TYR A 65 5.11 -19.74 -14.71
C TYR A 65 6.45 -20.09 -15.37
N ALA A 66 7.09 -19.08 -15.93
CA ALA A 66 8.46 -19.18 -16.38
C ALA A 66 9.38 -19.58 -15.22
N THR A 67 10.29 -20.51 -15.49
CA THR A 67 11.32 -20.96 -14.54
C THR A 67 12.45 -19.95 -14.36
N GLU A 68 12.59 -19.01 -15.29
CA GLU A 68 13.55 -17.93 -15.22
C GLU A 68 12.99 -16.71 -15.96
N VAL A 69 13.02 -15.56 -15.30
CA VAL A 69 12.74 -14.26 -15.91
C VAL A 69 13.93 -13.34 -15.68
N ARG A 70 14.40 -12.69 -16.74
CA ARG A 70 15.46 -11.67 -16.71
C ARG A 70 14.98 -10.40 -17.38
N VAL A 71 15.45 -9.26 -16.88
CA VAL A 71 15.16 -7.96 -17.47
C VAL A 71 16.45 -7.20 -17.76
N ALA A 72 16.43 -6.35 -18.78
CA ALA A 72 17.54 -5.46 -19.15
C ALA A 72 17.01 -4.03 -19.36
N PRO A 73 17.21 -3.12 -18.39
CA PRO A 73 16.90 -1.70 -18.54
C PRO A 73 17.73 -1.06 -19.66
N GLY A 74 17.10 -0.20 -20.45
CA GLY A 74 17.77 0.52 -21.54
C GLY A 74 18.40 -0.38 -22.60
N TYR A 75 17.89 -1.61 -22.77
CA TYR A 75 18.38 -2.56 -23.78
C TYR A 75 18.36 -1.93 -25.18
N ASP A 76 19.34 -2.27 -26.01
CA ASP A 76 19.37 -1.87 -27.42
C ASP A 76 20.14 -2.90 -28.25
N THR A 77 19.49 -3.44 -29.29
CA THR A 77 20.10 -4.25 -30.36
C THR A 77 21.05 -5.35 -29.86
N GLY A 78 20.61 -6.14 -28.89
CA GLY A 78 21.41 -7.26 -28.36
C GLY A 78 22.29 -6.88 -27.17
N ARG A 79 22.31 -5.62 -26.77
CA ARG A 79 23.16 -5.11 -25.68
C ARG A 79 22.29 -4.69 -24.50
N ALA A 80 22.75 -5.02 -23.30
CA ALA A 80 22.17 -4.56 -22.04
C ALA A 80 23.14 -3.55 -21.39
N PRO A 81 23.12 -2.28 -21.79
CA PRO A 81 24.09 -1.28 -21.33
C PRO A 81 24.01 -1.04 -19.81
N LEU A 82 22.83 -1.24 -19.21
CA LEU A 82 22.59 -1.12 -17.78
C LEU A 82 22.59 -2.47 -17.04
N GLY A 83 23.03 -3.54 -17.73
CA GLY A 83 23.12 -4.88 -17.17
C GLY A 83 21.82 -5.70 -17.23
N PHE A 84 21.92 -6.95 -16.81
CA PHE A 84 20.80 -7.87 -16.68
C PHE A 84 20.48 -8.10 -15.20
N PHE A 85 19.19 -8.10 -14.89
CA PHE A 85 18.66 -8.43 -13.58
C PHE A 85 17.81 -9.69 -13.70
N LYS A 86 17.99 -10.62 -12.77
CA LYS A 86 17.17 -11.84 -12.70
C LYS A 86 16.09 -11.64 -11.65
N ALA A 87 14.84 -11.87 -12.02
CA ALA A 87 13.73 -11.77 -11.09
C ALA A 87 13.87 -12.84 -10.00
N SER A 88 13.69 -12.43 -8.74
CA SER A 88 13.63 -13.30 -7.57
C SER A 88 12.21 -13.74 -7.26
N SER A 89 11.22 -12.96 -7.69
CA SER A 89 9.79 -13.25 -7.54
C SER A 89 9.02 -12.84 -8.78
N VAL A 90 7.92 -13.55 -9.02
CA VAL A 90 6.93 -13.23 -10.06
C VAL A 90 5.57 -13.28 -9.39
N GLN A 91 4.84 -12.18 -9.45
CA GLN A 91 3.45 -12.10 -9.03
C GLN A 91 2.63 -11.66 -10.24
N SER A 92 1.50 -12.34 -10.50
CA SER A 92 0.65 -11.99 -11.62
C SER A 92 -0.78 -12.42 -11.37
N ASN A 93 -1.71 -11.80 -12.07
CA ASN A 93 -3.00 -12.44 -12.32
C ASN A 93 -2.77 -13.65 -13.24
N ARG A 94 -3.68 -14.63 -13.18
CA ARG A 94 -3.69 -15.71 -14.17
C ARG A 94 -4.44 -15.27 -15.42
N VAL A 95 -3.90 -15.66 -16.57
CA VAL A 95 -4.42 -15.35 -17.91
C VAL A 95 -4.25 -16.60 -18.77
N ASP A 96 -5.10 -16.77 -19.80
CA ASP A 96 -5.21 -17.99 -20.60
C ASP A 96 -5.57 -19.20 -19.71
N ASP A 97 -6.58 -19.02 -18.84
CA ASP A 97 -7.00 -20.05 -17.87
C ASP A 97 -7.69 -21.25 -18.55
N ASP A 98 -8.23 -21.06 -19.75
CA ASP A 98 -8.86 -22.11 -20.56
C ASP A 98 -7.90 -22.78 -21.56
N GLY A 99 -6.68 -22.25 -21.70
CA GLY A 99 -5.59 -22.82 -22.51
C GLY A 99 -5.89 -22.81 -24.00
N ASP A 100 -6.72 -21.89 -24.48
CA ASP A 100 -7.05 -21.78 -25.90
C ASP A 100 -6.00 -20.98 -26.70
N GLY A 101 -5.02 -20.40 -26.00
CA GLY A 101 -3.92 -19.63 -26.57
C GLY A 101 -4.36 -18.25 -27.08
N ARG A 102 -5.54 -17.77 -26.65
CA ARG A 102 -6.09 -16.44 -26.96
C ARG A 102 -6.36 -15.72 -25.65
N MET A 103 -6.42 -14.40 -25.74
CA MET A 103 -6.80 -13.55 -24.62
C MET A 103 -8.25 -13.12 -24.82
N GLY A 104 -9.14 -13.52 -23.93
CA GLY A 104 -10.48 -12.96 -23.81
C GLY A 104 -10.46 -11.56 -23.17
N TYR A 105 -11.55 -10.80 -23.28
CA TYR A 105 -11.61 -9.45 -22.69
C TYR A 105 -11.37 -9.43 -21.18
N GLU A 106 -11.88 -10.44 -20.46
CA GLU A 106 -11.66 -10.61 -19.01
C GLU A 106 -10.20 -10.86 -18.66
N GLU A 107 -9.44 -11.47 -19.56
CA GLU A 107 -8.03 -11.77 -19.35
C GLU A 107 -7.17 -10.57 -19.72
N MET A 108 -7.50 -9.89 -20.83
CA MET A 108 -6.80 -8.66 -21.25
C MET A 108 -6.84 -7.58 -20.17
N ARG A 109 -7.99 -7.39 -19.48
CA ARG A 109 -8.11 -6.35 -18.45
C ARG A 109 -7.28 -6.62 -17.19
N ARG A 110 -6.89 -7.87 -16.94
CA ARG A 110 -6.12 -8.27 -15.75
C ARG A 110 -4.70 -8.71 -16.09
N ASP A 111 -4.26 -8.53 -17.33
CA ASP A 111 -2.98 -9.02 -17.85
C ASP A 111 -1.79 -8.18 -17.36
N VAL A 112 -1.54 -8.25 -16.05
CA VAL A 112 -0.47 -7.55 -15.35
C VAL A 112 0.30 -8.50 -14.45
N ALA A 113 1.59 -8.23 -14.34
CA ALA A 113 2.51 -8.92 -13.46
C ALA A 113 3.54 -7.94 -12.89
N ILE A 114 3.95 -8.18 -11.65
CA ILE A 114 5.10 -7.54 -11.05
C ILE A 114 6.22 -8.58 -10.90
N LEU A 115 7.39 -8.22 -11.41
CA LEU A 115 8.66 -8.90 -11.19
C LEU A 115 9.39 -8.20 -10.05
N GLY A 116 9.72 -8.96 -9.01
CA GLY A 116 10.54 -8.48 -7.90
C GLY A 116 12.00 -8.89 -8.05
N PHE A 117 12.89 -8.04 -7.54
CA PHE A 117 14.33 -8.24 -7.60
C PHE A 117 14.98 -8.05 -6.22
N GLU A 118 16.02 -8.83 -5.92
CA GLU A 118 16.82 -8.61 -4.70
C GLU A 118 17.64 -7.31 -4.76
N GLN A 119 17.91 -6.83 -5.97
CA GLN A 119 18.68 -5.61 -6.23
C GLN A 119 17.75 -4.48 -6.65
N LYS A 120 18.08 -3.25 -6.25
CA LYS A 120 17.38 -2.05 -6.72
C LYS A 120 17.62 -1.84 -8.21
N VAL A 121 16.70 -2.29 -9.07
CA VAL A 121 16.77 -2.11 -10.53
C VAL A 121 16.70 -0.62 -10.89
N SER A 122 15.95 0.16 -10.12
CA SER A 122 15.87 1.62 -10.23
C SER A 122 17.22 2.34 -10.11
N SER A 123 18.21 1.75 -9.44
CA SER A 123 19.53 2.37 -9.26
C SER A 123 20.27 2.63 -10.58
N VAL A 124 19.92 1.89 -11.64
CA VAL A 124 20.45 2.09 -12.99
C VAL A 124 19.38 2.54 -13.97
N GLY A 125 18.12 2.15 -13.76
CA GLY A 125 17.04 2.37 -14.70
C GLY A 125 16.08 3.51 -14.35
N ASP A 126 16.19 4.15 -13.19
CA ASP A 126 15.17 5.04 -12.62
C ASP A 126 13.79 4.36 -12.51
N THR A 127 12.75 5.11 -12.15
CA THR A 127 11.37 4.63 -12.03
C THR A 127 10.44 5.51 -12.86
N MET A 128 9.46 4.90 -13.51
CA MET A 128 8.31 5.60 -14.07
C MET A 128 7.18 5.65 -13.03
N LYS A 129 6.60 6.83 -12.78
CA LYS A 129 5.51 6.97 -11.80
C LYS A 129 4.25 6.26 -12.31
N MET A 130 3.42 5.77 -11.41
CA MET A 130 2.12 5.19 -11.78
C MET A 130 1.01 6.23 -11.66
N ASP A 131 0.23 6.38 -12.73
CA ASP A 131 -1.02 7.13 -12.72
C ASP A 131 -2.21 6.19 -12.96
N HIS A 132 -2.93 5.93 -11.88
CA HIS A 132 -4.06 5.00 -11.83
C HIS A 132 -5.42 5.67 -12.14
N THR A 133 -5.40 6.93 -12.62
CA THR A 133 -6.61 7.73 -12.88
C THR A 133 -6.83 8.04 -14.37
N PHE A 134 -6.05 7.42 -15.26
CA PHE A 134 -6.11 7.70 -16.69
C PHE A 134 -7.46 7.34 -17.32
N TYR A 135 -8.03 8.31 -18.04
CA TYR A 135 -9.29 8.14 -18.74
C TYR A 135 -9.14 8.18 -20.26
N GLN A 136 -8.45 9.18 -20.80
CA GLN A 136 -8.15 9.30 -22.23
C GLN A 136 -7.06 10.35 -22.46
N GLY A 137 -6.38 10.27 -23.59
CA GLY A 137 -5.40 11.28 -23.98
C GLY A 137 -4.41 10.77 -25.02
N LEU A 138 -3.41 11.60 -25.32
CA LEU A 138 -2.22 11.14 -26.01
C LEU A 138 -1.36 10.35 -25.02
N THR A 139 -0.88 9.21 -25.49
CA THR A 139 -0.04 8.29 -24.76
C THR A 139 1.09 7.83 -25.65
N HIS A 140 2.13 7.29 -25.02
CA HIS A 140 3.25 6.60 -25.63
C HIS A 140 3.09 5.10 -25.41
N VAL A 141 3.43 4.30 -26.42
CA VAL A 141 3.74 2.88 -26.27
C VAL A 141 5.22 2.72 -26.57
N THR A 142 5.98 2.36 -25.55
CA THR A 142 7.41 2.12 -25.67
C THR A 142 7.72 0.66 -25.35
N GLY A 143 8.59 0.03 -26.14
CA GLY A 143 8.98 -1.35 -25.91
C GLY A 143 9.93 -1.89 -26.95
N PHE A 144 9.96 -3.22 -27.06
CA PHE A 144 10.91 -3.97 -27.90
C PHE A 144 10.16 -4.89 -28.88
N PRO A 145 9.55 -4.33 -29.93
CA PRO A 145 8.88 -5.15 -30.92
C PRO A 145 9.85 -6.08 -31.64
N ASP A 146 9.51 -7.36 -31.75
CA ASP A 146 10.37 -8.41 -32.32
C ASP A 146 10.77 -8.12 -33.77
N VAL A 147 9.89 -7.44 -34.51
CA VAL A 147 10.12 -7.02 -35.90
C VAL A 147 11.28 -6.03 -36.06
N TYR A 148 11.72 -5.40 -34.96
CA TYR A 148 12.89 -4.50 -34.94
C TYR A 148 14.08 -5.11 -34.21
N HIS A 149 14.10 -6.44 -34.01
CA HIS A 149 15.29 -7.20 -33.61
C HIS A 149 16.01 -6.67 -32.35
N GLY A 150 15.23 -6.21 -31.36
CA GLY A 150 15.75 -5.74 -30.07
C GLY A 150 16.04 -4.24 -30.01
N GLU A 151 15.66 -3.45 -31.01
CA GLU A 151 15.60 -1.99 -30.90
C GLU A 151 14.47 -1.57 -29.96
N MET A 152 14.71 -0.54 -29.15
CA MET A 152 13.66 0.13 -28.39
C MET A 152 12.91 1.08 -29.32
N ILE A 153 11.59 0.90 -29.41
CA ILE A 153 10.71 1.70 -30.26
C ILE A 153 9.68 2.40 -29.38
N ASP A 154 9.46 3.68 -29.65
CA ASP A 154 8.38 4.48 -29.08
C ASP A 154 7.39 4.90 -30.17
N ASN A 155 6.11 5.01 -29.83
CA ASN A 155 5.10 5.62 -30.71
C ASN A 155 4.01 6.32 -29.91
N VAL A 156 3.57 7.47 -30.42
CA VAL A 156 2.58 8.32 -29.77
C VAL A 156 1.26 8.26 -30.51
N ALA A 157 0.19 7.92 -29.80
CA ALA A 157 -1.16 7.90 -30.34
C ALA A 157 -2.19 8.17 -29.25
N LYS A 158 -3.48 8.19 -29.60
CA LYS A 158 -4.53 8.33 -28.61
C LYS A 158 -4.83 6.98 -27.97
N ALA A 159 -5.10 7.03 -26.67
CA ALA A 159 -5.67 5.93 -25.92
C ALA A 159 -6.89 6.40 -25.12
N SER A 160 -7.81 5.48 -24.86
CA SER A 160 -9.02 5.75 -24.07
C SER A 160 -9.45 4.53 -23.27
N TYR A 161 -9.73 4.74 -21.98
CA TYR A 161 -10.28 3.73 -21.10
C TYR A 161 -11.69 3.33 -21.57
N ASN A 162 -11.95 2.03 -21.61
CA ASN A 162 -13.25 1.49 -22.00
C ASN A 162 -14.00 0.98 -20.77
N PHE A 163 -15.04 1.70 -20.34
CA PHE A 163 -15.85 1.27 -19.19
C PHE A 163 -16.55 -0.08 -19.36
N ALA A 164 -16.86 -0.50 -20.60
CA ALA A 164 -17.57 -1.74 -20.82
C ALA A 164 -16.65 -2.97 -20.69
N THR A 165 -15.37 -2.82 -21.02
CA THR A 165 -14.39 -3.92 -21.02
C THR A 165 -13.31 -3.77 -19.95
N SER A 166 -13.24 -2.62 -19.29
CA SER A 166 -12.29 -2.28 -18.22
C SER A 166 -10.81 -2.40 -18.61
N PHE A 167 -10.50 -2.13 -19.88
CA PHE A 167 -9.12 -1.99 -20.39
C PHE A 167 -8.98 -0.69 -21.17
N ILE A 168 -7.74 -0.28 -21.44
CA ILE A 168 -7.46 0.91 -22.25
C ILE A 168 -7.37 0.51 -23.72
N ASN A 169 -8.21 1.11 -24.56
CA ASN A 169 -8.15 0.94 -26.01
C ASN A 169 -6.90 1.63 -26.55
N ILE A 170 -6.08 0.88 -27.28
CA ILE A 170 -4.84 1.36 -27.91
C ILE A 170 -4.81 1.06 -29.42
N ASN A 171 -5.97 0.94 -30.06
CA ASN A 171 -6.09 0.63 -31.50
C ASN A 171 -5.37 1.63 -32.42
N GLU A 172 -5.15 2.86 -31.94
CA GLU A 172 -4.40 3.85 -32.69
C GLU A 172 -2.88 3.65 -32.54
N HIS A 173 -2.39 2.92 -31.54
CA HIS A 173 -0.97 2.63 -31.40
C HIS A 173 -0.48 1.54 -32.36
N ALA A 174 0.78 1.66 -32.78
CA ALA A 174 1.47 0.63 -33.54
C ALA A 174 2.04 -0.43 -32.58
N VAL A 175 1.32 -1.54 -32.41
CA VAL A 175 1.69 -2.63 -31.49
C VAL A 175 1.96 -3.93 -32.26
N TYR A 176 3.12 -4.51 -32.00
CA TYR A 176 3.59 -5.79 -32.55
C TYR A 176 4.04 -6.74 -31.43
N PRO A 177 4.15 -8.06 -31.69
CA PRO A 177 4.79 -9.00 -30.77
C PRO A 177 6.12 -8.46 -30.23
N GLY A 178 6.39 -8.67 -28.95
CA GLY A 178 7.51 -8.07 -28.21
C GLY A 178 7.16 -6.78 -27.45
N ASN A 179 6.14 -6.02 -27.88
CA ASN A 179 5.61 -4.90 -27.08
C ASN A 179 4.84 -5.37 -25.84
N SER A 180 4.38 -6.62 -25.82
CA SER A 180 3.70 -7.22 -24.67
C SER A 180 4.43 -6.92 -23.37
N GLY A 181 3.72 -6.36 -22.41
CA GLY A 181 4.23 -5.94 -21.12
C GLY A 181 4.85 -4.54 -21.07
N GLY A 182 5.05 -3.89 -22.22
CA GLY A 182 5.61 -2.54 -22.30
C GLY A 182 4.66 -1.49 -21.71
N PRO A 183 5.19 -0.36 -21.22
CA PRO A 183 4.38 0.70 -20.68
C PRO A 183 3.54 1.39 -21.77
N LEU A 184 2.25 1.53 -21.48
CA LEU A 184 1.46 2.65 -21.99
C LEU A 184 1.63 3.80 -20.99
N TRP A 185 2.17 4.93 -21.42
CA TRP A 185 2.47 6.04 -20.50
C TRP A 185 2.08 7.41 -21.07
N ARG A 186 1.91 8.39 -20.19
CA ARG A 186 1.62 9.79 -20.52
C ARG A 186 2.60 10.73 -19.84
N GLY A 187 2.55 12.01 -20.23
CA GLY A 187 3.39 13.06 -19.66
C GLY A 187 4.48 13.46 -20.64
N SER A 188 5.60 13.93 -20.10
CA SER A 188 6.79 14.27 -20.87
C SER A 188 7.96 13.37 -20.44
N ASP A 189 9.04 13.39 -21.21
CA ASP A 189 10.28 12.67 -20.90
C ASP A 189 10.79 12.94 -19.46
N ASP A 190 10.58 14.17 -18.94
CA ASP A 190 10.98 14.57 -17.59
C ASP A 190 10.01 14.15 -16.46
N ASP A 191 8.75 13.83 -16.78
CA ASP A 191 7.74 13.41 -15.80
C ASP A 191 6.82 12.35 -16.43
N PRO A 192 7.35 11.15 -16.68
CA PRO A 192 6.60 10.07 -17.31
C PRO A 192 5.73 9.33 -16.29
N HIS A 193 4.47 9.07 -16.65
CA HIS A 193 3.53 8.32 -15.84
C HIS A 193 2.98 7.12 -16.61
N VAL A 194 3.28 5.91 -16.16
CA VAL A 194 2.65 4.69 -16.70
C VAL A 194 1.18 4.68 -16.30
N VAL A 195 0.32 4.34 -17.26
CA VAL A 195 -1.15 4.28 -17.10
C VAL A 195 -1.70 2.91 -17.47
N GLY A 196 -0.92 2.09 -18.17
CA GLY A 196 -1.34 0.77 -18.61
C GLY A 196 -0.16 -0.10 -19.02
N VAL A 197 -0.43 -1.39 -19.20
CA VAL A 197 0.52 -2.40 -19.67
C VAL A 197 0.01 -2.96 -20.98
N VAL A 198 0.81 -2.92 -22.04
CA VAL A 198 0.41 -3.46 -23.34
C VAL A 198 0.12 -4.96 -23.21
N SER A 199 -1.12 -5.36 -23.42
CA SER A 199 -1.57 -6.75 -23.35
C SER A 199 -1.67 -7.35 -24.74
N THR A 200 -2.46 -6.72 -25.61
CA THR A 200 -2.65 -7.14 -27.00
C THR A 200 -2.52 -5.95 -27.95
N ARG A 201 -2.72 -6.20 -29.25
CA ARG A 201 -2.67 -5.13 -30.26
C ARG A 201 -3.70 -4.01 -30.03
N MET A 202 -4.83 -4.33 -29.39
CA MET A 202 -5.93 -3.37 -29.21
C MET A 202 -6.12 -2.91 -27.77
N ALA A 203 -5.50 -3.59 -26.81
CA ALA A 203 -5.76 -3.39 -25.39
C ALA A 203 -4.46 -3.28 -24.58
N ALA A 204 -4.40 -2.27 -23.72
CA ALA A 204 -3.53 -2.26 -22.56
C ALA A 204 -4.36 -2.59 -21.31
N ALA A 205 -3.84 -3.47 -20.46
CA ALA A 205 -4.38 -3.69 -19.13
C ALA A 205 -4.24 -2.38 -18.34
N ASP A 206 -5.35 -1.90 -17.80
CA ASP A 206 -5.38 -0.66 -17.05
C ASP A 206 -4.73 -0.86 -15.68
N ILE A 207 -3.81 0.02 -15.28
CA ILE A 207 -3.22 -0.10 -13.94
C ILE A 207 -4.19 0.34 -12.84
N GLY A 208 -5.20 1.16 -13.14
CA GLY A 208 -6.17 1.64 -12.13
C GLY A 208 -7.03 0.53 -11.55
N THR A 209 -7.66 -0.25 -12.42
CA THR A 209 -8.45 -1.44 -12.06
C THR A 209 -7.61 -2.56 -11.44
N ASN A 210 -6.31 -2.58 -11.68
CA ASN A 210 -5.37 -3.53 -11.10
C ASN A 210 -4.51 -2.93 -9.96
N PHE A 211 -4.78 -1.68 -9.54
CA PHE A 211 -3.86 -0.90 -8.72
C PHE A 211 -3.58 -1.57 -7.38
N ARG A 212 -4.64 -2.08 -6.73
CA ARG A 212 -4.56 -2.82 -5.47
C ARG A 212 -3.65 -4.04 -5.57
N SER A 213 -3.82 -4.87 -6.61
CA SER A 213 -2.99 -6.06 -6.82
C SER A 213 -1.54 -5.69 -7.10
N ILE A 214 -1.30 -4.71 -7.97
CA ILE A 214 0.03 -4.22 -8.32
C ILE A 214 0.75 -3.70 -7.06
N LYS A 215 0.10 -2.85 -6.27
CA LYS A 215 0.65 -2.30 -5.04
C LYS A 215 0.98 -3.38 -4.02
N ASN A 216 0.08 -4.33 -3.79
CA ASN A 216 0.31 -5.46 -2.89
C ASN A 216 1.52 -6.30 -3.32
N TRP A 217 1.68 -6.56 -4.61
CA TRP A 217 2.83 -7.32 -5.12
C TRP A 217 4.14 -6.56 -5.01
N MET A 218 4.12 -5.26 -5.30
CA MET A 218 5.30 -4.39 -5.12
C MET A 218 5.71 -4.32 -3.65
N GLU A 219 4.77 -4.14 -2.74
CA GLU A 219 5.04 -4.15 -1.29
C GLU A 219 5.61 -5.49 -0.83
N GLY A 220 5.09 -6.60 -1.36
CA GLY A 220 5.64 -7.94 -1.14
C GLY A 220 7.06 -8.16 -1.69
N ASN A 221 7.49 -7.43 -2.72
CA ASN A 221 8.85 -7.52 -3.26
C ASN A 221 9.83 -6.57 -2.57
N ASN A 222 9.35 -5.38 -2.21
CA ASN A 222 10.07 -4.41 -1.39
C ASN A 222 10.37 -4.98 0.01
N TYR A 223 9.73 -6.09 0.39
CA TYR A 223 10.14 -6.97 1.50
C TYR A 223 11.65 -7.34 1.47
N SER A 224 12.28 -7.39 0.29
CA SER A 224 13.74 -7.63 0.16
C SER A 224 14.62 -6.40 0.42
N THR A 225 14.05 -5.19 0.41
CA THR A 225 14.69 -3.89 0.69
C THR A 225 14.58 -3.48 2.17
N TYR A 226 13.76 -4.15 2.99
CA TYR A 226 13.67 -3.92 4.45
C TYR A 226 14.79 -4.60 5.26
N LYS A 227 15.89 -5.02 4.62
CA LYS A 227 17.07 -5.53 5.35
C LYS A 227 17.78 -4.48 6.20
N ASP A 228 17.50 -3.19 6.01
CA ASP A 228 18.25 -2.10 6.65
C ASP A 228 17.42 -1.23 7.63
N ALA A 229 16.11 -1.50 7.84
CA ALA A 229 15.26 -0.71 8.76
C ALA A 229 14.87 -1.42 10.07
N GLY A 230 15.36 -2.64 10.31
CA GLY A 230 14.77 -3.53 11.32
C GLY A 230 13.56 -4.24 10.70
N GLN A 231 13.59 -5.57 10.65
CA GLN A 231 12.55 -6.33 9.95
C GLN A 231 11.24 -6.27 10.73
N PRO A 232 10.08 -6.37 10.04
CA PRO A 232 8.93 -6.89 10.71
C PRO A 232 9.15 -8.37 11.03
N ASP A 233 8.96 -8.77 12.29
CA ASP A 233 9.05 -10.13 12.77
C ASP A 233 7.98 -11.04 12.14
N ARG A 234 6.82 -10.50 11.74
CA ARG A 234 5.77 -11.28 11.06
C ARG A 234 4.89 -10.46 10.11
N VAL A 235 4.38 -11.15 9.08
CA VAL A 235 3.31 -10.64 8.22
C VAL A 235 2.08 -11.53 8.37
N ILE A 236 0.97 -10.98 8.82
CA ILE A 236 -0.27 -11.69 9.14
C ILE A 236 -1.35 -11.30 8.14
N PHE A 237 -1.70 -12.22 7.24
CA PHE A 237 -2.84 -12.10 6.33
C PHE A 237 -3.94 -13.10 6.71
N VAL A 238 -5.13 -12.60 7.04
CA VAL A 238 -6.27 -13.46 7.37
C VAL A 238 -7.18 -13.58 6.15
N ASN A 239 -7.00 -14.65 5.35
CA ASN A 239 -7.82 -14.96 4.17
C ASN A 239 -9.21 -15.53 4.56
N LYS A 240 -10.05 -14.72 5.19
CA LYS A 240 -11.45 -15.04 5.54
C LYS A 240 -12.33 -13.79 5.44
N SER A 241 -13.66 -13.97 5.39
CA SER A 241 -14.64 -12.88 5.24
C SER A 241 -15.35 -12.44 6.52
N ASP A 242 -15.23 -13.23 7.61
CA ASP A 242 -15.94 -12.95 8.86
C ASP A 242 -14.99 -12.39 9.91
N ALA A 243 -15.54 -11.59 10.83
CA ALA A 243 -14.92 -11.05 12.05
C ALA A 243 -13.95 -12.02 12.75
N ARG A 244 -12.78 -11.50 13.13
CA ARG A 244 -11.68 -12.21 13.79
C ARG A 244 -11.03 -11.38 14.87
N VAL A 245 -10.38 -12.12 15.78
CA VAL A 245 -9.34 -11.59 16.66
C VAL A 245 -8.00 -11.95 16.03
N ILE A 246 -7.19 -10.94 15.72
CA ILE A 246 -5.90 -11.05 15.05
C ILE A 246 -4.85 -10.48 15.99
N ARG A 247 -3.76 -11.22 16.22
CA ARG A 247 -2.70 -10.84 17.16
C ARG A 247 -1.35 -10.95 16.48
N GLY A 248 -0.61 -9.85 16.51
CA GLY A 248 0.80 -9.75 16.19
C GLY A 248 1.68 -10.45 17.20
N THR A 249 2.95 -10.08 17.18
CA THR A 249 4.04 -10.55 18.02
C THR A 249 4.70 -9.36 18.70
N ASP A 250 5.68 -9.60 19.56
CA ASP A 250 6.38 -8.53 20.27
C ASP A 250 7.47 -7.84 19.40
N GLY A 251 7.38 -7.96 18.08
CA GLY A 251 8.23 -7.26 17.14
C GLY A 251 7.41 -6.72 15.98
N SER A 252 7.99 -5.77 15.24
CA SER A 252 7.32 -5.04 14.16
C SER A 252 6.54 -5.98 13.25
N ASP A 253 5.29 -5.70 12.93
CA ASP A 253 4.43 -6.60 12.17
C ASP A 253 3.70 -5.85 11.07
N ILE A 254 3.31 -6.58 10.03
CA ILE A 254 2.32 -6.08 9.06
C ILE A 254 1.07 -6.94 9.20
N ILE A 255 -0.03 -6.34 9.64
CA ILE A 255 -1.24 -7.05 10.02
C ILE A 255 -2.43 -6.57 9.19
N ALA A 256 -2.93 -7.45 8.33
CA ALA A 256 -4.09 -7.18 7.50
C ALA A 256 -5.35 -7.88 8.03
N GLY A 257 -6.39 -7.08 8.27
CA GLY A 257 -7.72 -7.54 8.64
C GLY A 257 -8.44 -8.31 7.53
N THR A 258 -9.58 -8.87 7.89
CA THR A 258 -10.61 -9.44 7.01
C THR A 258 -11.59 -8.38 6.53
N SER A 259 -12.57 -8.77 5.72
CA SER A 259 -13.67 -7.89 5.29
C SER A 259 -14.81 -7.75 6.32
N GLY A 260 -14.67 -8.32 7.50
CA GLY A 260 -15.63 -8.22 8.60
C GLY A 260 -15.03 -7.47 9.79
N SER A 261 -15.86 -7.10 10.76
CA SER A 261 -15.45 -6.36 11.96
C SER A 261 -14.39 -7.11 12.79
N ASP A 262 -13.15 -6.68 12.74
CA ASP A 262 -12.02 -7.35 13.39
C ASP A 262 -11.56 -6.67 14.68
N ALA A 263 -10.88 -7.42 15.54
CA ALA A 263 -10.08 -6.89 16.63
C ALA A 263 -8.61 -7.27 16.38
N ILE A 264 -7.78 -6.27 16.10
CA ILE A 264 -6.40 -6.41 15.68
C ILE A 264 -5.49 -5.83 16.76
N TYR A 265 -4.49 -6.60 17.17
CA TYR A 265 -3.54 -6.23 18.23
C TYR A 265 -2.12 -6.39 17.71
N GLY A 266 -1.31 -5.33 17.76
CA GLY A 266 0.11 -5.32 17.39
C GLY A 266 1.00 -5.99 18.41
N SER A 267 0.99 -5.44 19.64
CA SER A 267 1.81 -5.80 20.81
C SER A 267 3.04 -4.87 20.94
N ASP A 268 4.27 -5.37 20.81
CA ASP A 268 5.47 -4.51 20.83
C ASP A 268 6.06 -4.46 19.41
N GLY A 269 6.81 -3.42 19.08
CA GLY A 269 7.39 -3.20 17.76
C GLY A 269 6.66 -2.13 16.94
N ASP A 270 7.31 -1.63 15.89
CA ASP A 270 6.71 -0.66 14.97
C ASP A 270 5.82 -1.40 13.95
N ASP A 271 4.50 -1.37 14.14
CA ASP A 271 3.53 -2.16 13.39
C ASP A 271 2.81 -1.37 12.28
N VAL A 272 2.35 -2.09 11.26
CA VAL A 272 1.53 -1.54 10.17
C VAL A 272 0.23 -2.33 10.02
N PHE A 273 -0.89 -1.64 10.25
CA PHE A 273 -2.24 -2.22 10.22
C PHE A 273 -2.98 -1.85 8.94
N HIS A 274 -3.55 -2.86 8.29
CA HIS A 274 -4.46 -2.71 7.15
C HIS A 274 -5.86 -3.19 7.58
N ALA A 275 -6.54 -2.36 8.38
CA ALA A 275 -7.93 -2.58 8.75
C ALA A 275 -8.82 -2.27 7.53
N SER A 276 -9.69 -3.20 7.16
CA SER A 276 -10.34 -3.20 5.85
C SER A 276 -11.81 -2.79 5.94
N HIS A 277 -12.73 -3.51 5.32
CA HIS A 277 -14.16 -3.24 5.44
C HIS A 277 -14.70 -3.72 6.79
N GLY A 278 -15.74 -3.06 7.31
CA GLY A 278 -16.38 -3.46 8.57
C GLY A 278 -16.15 -2.46 9.70
N PHE A 279 -16.43 -2.86 10.94
CA PHE A 279 -16.11 -2.07 12.13
C PHE A 279 -14.91 -2.70 12.84
N ASP A 280 -13.74 -2.14 12.63
CA ASP A 280 -12.49 -2.69 13.13
C ASP A 280 -12.06 -1.98 14.41
N LEU A 281 -11.51 -2.76 15.34
CA LEU A 281 -10.73 -2.27 16.45
C LEU A 281 -9.27 -2.58 16.19
N VAL A 282 -8.41 -1.57 16.26
CA VAL A 282 -6.96 -1.70 16.14
C VAL A 282 -6.30 -1.21 17.42
N VAL A 283 -5.32 -1.95 17.90
CA VAL A 283 -4.47 -1.52 19.01
C VAL A 283 -3.02 -1.76 18.57
N GLY A 284 -2.24 -0.69 18.45
CA GLY A 284 -0.83 -0.75 18.06
C GLY A 284 0.00 -1.41 19.14
N GLY A 285 0.30 -0.62 20.17
CA GLY A 285 1.02 -1.05 21.36
C GLY A 285 2.36 -0.34 21.44
N GLN A 286 3.38 -0.99 21.98
CA GLN A 286 4.67 -0.32 22.18
C GLN A 286 5.46 -0.21 20.89
N GLY A 287 5.54 0.96 20.29
CA GLY A 287 6.34 1.16 19.08
C GLY A 287 5.91 2.42 18.34
N PHE A 288 6.34 2.55 17.09
CA PHE A 288 5.80 3.51 16.15
C PHE A 288 4.84 2.81 15.20
N ASP A 289 3.54 2.95 15.46
CA ASP A 289 2.50 2.21 14.80
C ASP A 289 1.76 3.03 13.74
N SER A 290 1.43 2.38 12.64
CA SER A 290 0.80 3.02 11.47
C SER A 290 -0.46 2.27 11.02
N ILE A 291 -1.53 3.00 10.73
CA ILE A 291 -2.69 2.45 9.99
C ILE A 291 -2.62 2.91 8.54
N ALA A 292 -2.58 1.95 7.61
CA ALA A 292 -2.71 2.21 6.19
C ALA A 292 -4.17 2.20 5.75
N ILE A 293 -4.59 3.27 5.09
CA ILE A 293 -5.96 3.55 4.67
C ILE A 293 -5.98 3.68 3.14
N ALA A 294 -6.71 2.78 2.48
CA ALA A 294 -6.72 2.65 1.02
C ALA A 294 -7.60 3.69 0.28
N VAL A 295 -7.91 4.81 0.93
CA VAL A 295 -8.68 5.93 0.36
C VAL A 295 -7.98 7.25 0.68
N PRO A 296 -8.21 8.33 -0.10
CA PRO A 296 -7.59 9.62 0.16
C PRO A 296 -8.13 10.26 1.45
N LEU A 297 -7.33 11.12 2.09
CA LEU A 297 -7.72 11.78 3.35
C LEU A 297 -9.03 12.59 3.22
N SER A 298 -9.33 13.12 2.02
CA SER A 298 -10.57 13.86 1.76
C SER A 298 -11.85 13.05 1.96
N ASP A 299 -11.75 11.72 1.86
CA ASP A 299 -12.88 10.80 1.89
C ASP A 299 -13.08 10.18 3.28
N VAL A 300 -12.22 10.57 4.23
CA VAL A 300 -12.17 10.00 5.58
C VAL A 300 -12.51 11.07 6.60
N GLN A 301 -13.24 10.69 7.64
CA GLN A 301 -13.39 11.51 8.84
C GLN A 301 -12.59 10.91 9.98
N VAL A 302 -11.62 11.65 10.50
CA VAL A 302 -10.83 11.26 11.67
C VAL A 302 -11.33 12.05 12.88
N THR A 303 -11.84 11.35 13.88
CA THR A 303 -12.34 11.91 15.14
C THR A 303 -11.48 11.40 16.29
N ASN A 304 -10.82 12.30 17.01
CA ASN A 304 -10.16 11.94 18.25
C ASN A 304 -11.16 12.02 19.41
N PHE A 305 -11.15 11.04 20.33
CA PHE A 305 -12.14 10.92 21.40
C PHE A 305 -11.57 10.82 22.82
N GLY A 306 -10.32 11.22 23.06
CA GLY A 306 -9.80 11.22 24.43
C GLY A 306 -8.88 10.05 24.73
N LEU A 307 -9.15 8.87 24.17
CA LEU A 307 -8.44 7.62 24.47
C LEU A 307 -7.86 6.95 23.23
N GLY A 308 -8.19 7.46 22.05
CA GLY A 308 -7.84 6.88 20.77
C GLY A 308 -8.51 7.66 19.63
N ILE A 309 -8.41 7.13 18.43
CA ILE A 309 -8.94 7.75 17.22
C ILE A 309 -10.04 6.87 16.63
N ARG A 310 -11.07 7.51 16.10
CA ARG A 310 -12.05 6.88 15.23
C ARG A 310 -11.86 7.39 13.82
N ILE A 311 -11.83 6.48 12.87
CA ILE A 311 -11.60 6.72 11.45
C ILE A 311 -12.84 6.18 10.73
N ASP A 312 -13.67 7.07 10.18
CA ASP A 312 -14.79 6.69 9.34
C ASP A 312 -14.36 6.80 7.87
N THR A 313 -14.30 5.66 7.17
CA THR A 313 -13.98 5.57 5.74
C THR A 313 -15.25 5.21 4.94
N PRO A 314 -15.22 5.31 3.60
CA PRO A 314 -16.32 4.79 2.77
C PRO A 314 -16.52 3.28 2.89
N GLU A 315 -15.46 2.54 3.25
CA GLU A 315 -15.43 1.07 3.29
C GLU A 315 -15.75 0.50 4.67
N GLY A 316 -15.63 1.31 5.74
CA GLY A 316 -15.78 0.84 7.10
C GLY A 316 -15.47 1.90 8.14
N LYS A 317 -15.39 1.46 9.40
CA LYS A 317 -15.02 2.29 10.54
C LYS A 317 -13.91 1.59 11.29
N ILE A 318 -12.93 2.36 11.73
CA ILE A 318 -11.84 1.87 12.56
C ILE A 318 -11.86 2.67 13.85
N VAL A 319 -11.83 1.97 14.98
CA VAL A 319 -11.48 2.56 16.28
C VAL A 319 -10.08 2.08 16.59
N ALA A 320 -9.15 3.01 16.79
CA ALA A 320 -7.76 2.67 17.03
C ALA A 320 -7.20 3.33 18.28
N PHE A 321 -6.30 2.61 18.93
CA PHE A 321 -5.60 2.99 20.15
C PHE A 321 -4.10 2.80 19.89
N ASP A 322 -3.27 3.69 20.46
CA ASP A 322 -1.81 3.62 20.36
C ASP A 322 -1.34 3.57 18.89
N ILE A 323 -1.60 4.65 18.14
CA ILE A 323 -1.26 4.78 16.71
C ILE A 323 -0.67 6.16 16.46
N GLU A 324 0.54 6.19 15.91
CA GLU A 324 1.34 7.39 15.69
C GLU A 324 1.17 7.95 14.29
N ARG A 325 0.69 7.14 13.33
CA ARG A 325 0.55 7.59 11.94
C ARG A 325 -0.65 6.97 11.21
N LEU A 326 -1.35 7.81 10.45
CA LEU A 326 -2.29 7.37 9.42
C LEU A 326 -1.66 7.60 8.05
N VAL A 327 -1.64 6.56 7.22
CA VAL A 327 -1.10 6.61 5.87
C VAL A 327 -2.26 6.45 4.89
N PHE A 328 -2.58 7.51 4.14
CA PHE A 328 -3.59 7.51 3.09
C PHE A 328 -2.93 7.30 1.72
N VAL A 329 -3.73 7.06 0.68
CA VAL A 329 -3.20 6.87 -0.68
C VAL A 329 -2.54 8.13 -1.25
N ASP A 330 -2.90 9.30 -0.75
CA ASP A 330 -2.49 10.62 -1.26
C ASP A 330 -1.61 11.41 -0.28
N THR A 331 -1.62 11.07 1.01
CA THR A 331 -0.88 11.78 2.05
C THR A 331 -0.67 10.90 3.28
N SER A 332 0.07 11.39 4.26
CA SER A 332 0.08 10.84 5.62
C SER A 332 -0.29 11.92 6.63
N LEU A 333 -0.89 11.49 7.73
CA LEU A 333 -1.15 12.30 8.90
C LEU A 333 -0.39 11.69 10.07
N GLU A 334 0.62 12.40 10.55
CA GLU A 334 1.30 12.05 11.79
C GLU A 334 0.37 12.40 12.96
N ILE A 335 0.00 11.39 13.73
CA ILE A 335 -0.67 11.52 15.02
C ILE A 335 0.45 11.70 16.04
N THR A 336 1.05 12.88 16.02
CA THR A 336 2.36 13.11 16.64
C THR A 336 2.32 12.99 18.17
N SER A 337 3.48 12.66 18.74
CA SER A 337 3.88 12.83 20.15
C SER A 337 4.29 14.27 20.53
N ASP A 338 3.92 15.29 19.75
CA ASP A 338 4.15 16.71 20.06
C ASP A 338 3.23 17.12 21.23
N PRO A 339 3.77 17.58 22.38
CA PRO A 339 2.97 18.00 23.53
C PRO A 339 1.93 19.08 23.18
N THR A 340 2.23 19.91 22.18
CA THR A 340 1.37 20.99 21.70
C THR A 340 0.22 20.48 20.81
N VAL A 341 0.39 19.32 20.16
CA VAL A 341 -0.66 18.65 19.37
C VAL A 341 -1.48 17.69 20.26
N MET A 342 -0.84 17.01 21.21
CA MET A 342 -1.50 16.21 22.27
C MET A 342 -2.50 17.05 23.07
N ALA A 343 -2.12 18.28 23.45
CA ALA A 343 -3.01 19.25 24.08
C ALA A 343 -4.16 19.74 23.17
N SER A 344 -4.07 19.50 21.86
CA SER A 344 -5.09 19.87 20.87
C SER A 344 -5.90 18.69 20.32
N MET A 345 -5.56 17.46 20.73
CA MET A 345 -6.19 16.24 20.21
C MET A 345 -6.71 15.28 21.29
N ASN A 346 -6.33 15.39 22.57
CA ASN A 346 -6.81 14.55 23.68
C ASN A 346 -6.67 13.04 23.41
N ILE A 347 -5.48 12.44 23.54
CA ILE A 347 -5.32 10.97 23.61
C ILE A 347 -4.78 10.63 25.00
N GLY A 348 -5.38 9.65 25.69
CA GLY A 348 -5.14 9.31 27.10
C GLY A 348 -5.59 10.37 28.12
N PHE A 349 -5.51 11.65 27.75
CA PHE A 349 -5.61 12.79 28.65
C PHE A 349 -6.30 13.98 27.98
N ASP A 350 -7.32 14.53 28.63
CA ASP A 350 -8.08 15.69 28.18
C ASP A 350 -7.68 16.89 29.05
N ALA A 351 -6.81 17.76 28.52
CA ALA A 351 -6.24 18.86 29.28
C ALA A 351 -7.29 19.88 29.73
N ASP A 352 -8.30 20.15 28.89
CA ASP A 352 -9.37 21.08 29.21
C ASP A 352 -10.29 20.52 30.30
N PHE A 353 -10.69 19.25 30.17
CA PHE A 353 -11.42 18.54 31.22
C PHE A 353 -10.62 18.50 32.53
N TYR A 354 -9.34 18.15 32.45
CA TYR A 354 -8.49 18.01 33.61
C TYR A 354 -8.34 19.33 34.35
N LEU A 355 -8.06 20.43 33.65
CA LEU A 355 -7.97 21.76 34.26
C LEU A 355 -9.31 22.25 34.80
N GLN A 356 -10.42 21.90 34.16
CA GLN A 356 -11.76 22.21 34.63
C GLN A 356 -12.10 21.49 35.95
N GLN A 357 -11.73 20.22 36.06
CA GLN A 357 -11.96 19.40 37.25
C GLN A 357 -10.95 19.64 38.37
N ASN A 358 -9.79 20.22 38.04
CA ASN A 358 -8.68 20.47 38.96
C ASN A 358 -8.31 21.97 39.00
N PRO A 359 -9.15 22.83 39.62
CA PRO A 359 -8.93 24.29 39.65
C PRO A 359 -7.62 24.71 40.33
N ASP A 360 -7.10 23.88 41.24
CA ASP A 360 -5.82 24.08 41.90
C ASP A 360 -4.64 23.93 40.93
N VAL A 361 -4.70 22.94 40.02
CA VAL A 361 -3.73 22.77 38.93
C VAL A 361 -3.85 23.92 37.95
N SER A 362 -5.07 24.30 37.57
CA SER A 362 -5.33 25.46 36.73
C SER A 362 -4.76 26.77 37.30
N ALA A 363 -4.95 27.02 38.59
CA ALA A 363 -4.43 28.20 39.27
C ALA A 363 -2.90 28.19 39.42
N SER A 364 -2.27 27.01 39.46
CA SER A 364 -0.82 26.85 39.56
C SER A 364 -0.08 27.19 38.27
N GLY A 365 -0.74 27.07 37.11
CA GLY A 365 -0.13 27.22 35.79
C GLY A 365 0.85 26.10 35.41
N ILE A 366 0.89 25.01 36.18
CA ILE A 366 1.65 23.80 35.86
C ILE A 366 1.01 23.12 34.65
N ASP A 367 1.84 22.52 33.78
CA ASP A 367 1.36 21.71 32.67
C ASP A 367 0.48 20.55 33.21
N PRO A 368 -0.79 20.43 32.76
CA PRO A 368 -1.74 19.50 33.37
C PRO A 368 -1.33 18.04 33.18
N TRP A 369 -0.67 17.70 32.07
CA TRP A 369 -0.17 16.34 31.83
C TRP A 369 1.02 16.02 32.75
N ALA A 370 2.00 16.91 32.84
CA ALA A 370 3.12 16.75 33.76
C ALA A 370 2.66 16.65 35.22
N HIS A 371 1.62 17.40 35.62
CA HIS A 371 0.99 17.25 36.92
C HIS A 371 0.36 15.86 37.09
N PHE A 372 -0.41 15.42 36.10
CA PHE A 372 -1.08 14.14 36.14
C PHE A 372 -0.11 12.98 36.31
N GLN A 373 0.94 12.93 35.48
CA GLN A 373 1.98 11.90 35.55
C GLN A 373 2.74 11.89 36.88
N ALA A 374 3.06 13.09 37.40
CA ALA A 374 3.86 13.22 38.61
C ALA A 374 3.07 12.91 39.89
N GLN A 375 1.77 13.25 39.94
CA GLN A 375 0.96 13.10 41.15
C GLN A 375 -0.55 12.97 40.93
N GLY A 376 -1.10 13.45 39.82
CA GLY A 376 -2.55 13.47 39.61
C GLY A 376 -3.21 12.09 39.65
N TRP A 377 -2.60 11.07 39.07
CA TRP A 377 -3.16 9.70 39.14
C TRP A 377 -3.08 9.11 40.56
N MET A 378 -2.03 9.44 41.34
CA MET A 378 -1.92 9.02 42.75
C MET A 378 -2.95 9.71 43.64
N GLU A 379 -3.38 10.91 43.24
CA GLU A 379 -4.47 11.65 43.86
C GLU A 379 -5.86 11.17 43.39
N GLY A 380 -5.92 10.20 42.47
CA GLY A 380 -7.16 9.65 41.93
C GLY A 380 -7.91 10.61 41.01
N ARG A 381 -7.22 11.57 40.38
CA ARG A 381 -7.83 12.54 39.47
C ARG A 381 -8.06 11.92 38.11
N ASP A 382 -9.24 12.09 37.54
CA ASP A 382 -9.55 11.51 36.22
C ASP A 382 -8.87 12.32 35.09
N PRO A 383 -8.16 11.67 34.17
CA PRO A 383 -7.43 12.31 33.07
C PRO A 383 -8.36 12.79 31.96
N ASN A 384 -9.53 12.18 31.82
CA ASN A 384 -10.51 12.45 30.78
C ASN A 384 -11.90 11.93 31.23
N PRO A 385 -13.00 12.31 30.55
CA PRO A 385 -14.36 11.91 30.96
C PRO A 385 -14.67 10.41 30.90
N LEU A 386 -13.83 9.61 30.26
CA LEU A 386 -14.08 8.19 29.97
C LEU A 386 -13.29 7.25 30.89
N PHE A 387 -12.28 7.77 31.60
CA PHE A 387 -11.38 7.02 32.45
C PHE A 387 -11.58 7.40 33.92
N ASP A 388 -11.98 6.42 34.73
CA ASP A 388 -12.17 6.58 36.18
C ASP A 388 -10.96 5.98 36.89
N VAL A 389 -10.04 6.83 37.34
CA VAL A 389 -8.76 6.38 37.90
C VAL A 389 -8.98 5.60 39.19
N ALA A 390 -9.85 6.09 40.06
CA ALA A 390 -10.10 5.47 41.35
C ALA A 390 -10.70 4.07 41.17
N TRP A 391 -11.69 3.94 40.29
CA TRP A 391 -12.32 2.67 39.97
C TRP A 391 -11.36 1.71 39.26
N TYR A 392 -10.58 2.22 38.30
CA TYR A 392 -9.63 1.38 37.56
C TYR A 392 -8.55 0.80 38.46
N VAL A 393 -8.04 1.60 39.39
CA VAL A 393 -7.10 1.16 40.43
C VAL A 393 -7.73 0.18 41.41
N GLU A 394 -9.01 0.34 41.76
CA GLU A 394 -9.74 -0.63 42.57
C GLU A 394 -9.83 -2.01 41.88
N GLN A 395 -10.01 -2.03 40.56
CA GLN A 395 -10.00 -3.28 39.78
C GLN A 395 -8.59 -3.84 39.58
N ASN A 396 -7.55 -3.02 39.71
CA ASN A 396 -6.15 -3.36 39.47
C ASN A 396 -5.25 -2.90 40.65
N PRO A 397 -5.46 -3.43 41.87
CA PRO A 397 -4.78 -2.93 43.07
C PRO A 397 -3.25 -3.07 43.01
N GLN A 398 -2.73 -3.98 42.17
CA GLN A 398 -1.30 -4.15 41.94
C GLN A 398 -0.59 -2.90 41.38
N LEU A 399 -1.32 -1.98 40.75
CA LEU A 399 -0.75 -0.74 40.19
C LEU A 399 -0.25 0.21 41.27
N VAL A 400 -0.94 0.22 42.42
CA VAL A 400 -0.58 1.05 43.58
C VAL A 400 0.75 0.59 44.18
N GLU A 401 0.94 -0.73 44.31
CA GLU A 401 2.18 -1.30 44.86
C GLU A 401 3.38 -1.13 43.90
N ALA A 402 3.11 -1.14 42.59
CA ALA A 402 4.13 -1.00 41.54
C ALA A 402 4.43 0.47 41.17
N GLY A 403 3.63 1.42 41.65
CA GLY A 403 3.76 2.84 41.30
C GLY A 403 3.49 3.13 39.82
N LEU A 404 2.64 2.33 39.18
CA LEU A 404 2.36 2.40 37.74
C LEU A 404 1.16 3.32 37.46
N ASP A 405 1.29 4.16 36.44
CA ASP A 405 0.23 5.02 35.93
C ASP A 405 -0.95 4.15 35.46
N PRO A 406 -2.16 4.32 36.04
CA PRO A 406 -3.37 3.58 35.67
C PRO A 406 -3.79 3.73 34.21
N VAL A 407 -3.57 4.90 33.61
CA VAL A 407 -3.92 5.19 32.21
C VAL A 407 -2.95 4.47 31.29
N THR A 408 -1.65 4.61 31.56
CA THR A 408 -0.61 3.88 30.84
C THR A 408 -0.83 2.37 30.96
N HIS A 409 -1.07 1.85 32.17
CA HIS A 409 -1.39 0.43 32.33
C HIS A 409 -2.64 0.01 31.56
N TYR A 410 -3.69 0.83 31.56
CA TYR A 410 -4.87 0.50 30.77
C TYR A 410 -4.58 0.43 29.28
N LEU A 411 -3.85 1.41 28.74
CA LEU A 411 -3.49 1.47 27.33
C LEU A 411 -2.53 0.33 26.94
N GLU A 412 -1.56 0.01 27.79
CA GLU A 412 -0.50 -0.97 27.51
C GLU A 412 -0.88 -2.41 27.90
N THR A 413 -1.82 -2.61 28.82
CA THR A 413 -2.10 -3.94 29.39
C THR A 413 -3.59 -4.18 29.61
N GLY A 414 -4.30 -3.22 30.20
CA GLY A 414 -5.69 -3.37 30.60
C GLY A 414 -6.65 -3.62 29.46
N ILE A 415 -6.57 -2.82 28.40
CA ILE A 415 -7.43 -2.92 27.22
C ILE A 415 -7.26 -4.28 26.53
N TYR A 416 -6.04 -4.82 26.50
CA TYR A 416 -5.70 -6.14 25.95
C TYR A 416 -6.25 -7.31 26.78
N GLN A 417 -6.46 -7.09 28.09
CA GLN A 417 -7.07 -8.06 29.01
C GLN A 417 -8.60 -7.89 29.11
N GLY A 418 -9.18 -6.97 28.32
CA GLY A 418 -10.60 -6.65 28.36
C GLY A 418 -11.04 -5.90 29.62
N ALA A 419 -10.10 -5.30 30.35
CA ALA A 419 -10.42 -4.42 31.47
C ALA A 419 -11.19 -3.22 30.94
N SER A 420 -12.15 -2.74 31.72
CA SER A 420 -12.87 -1.48 31.50
C SER A 420 -12.05 -0.30 32.00
N PRO A 421 -12.12 0.90 31.39
CA PRO A 421 -11.48 2.11 31.92
C PRO A 421 -12.35 2.82 32.97
N SER A 422 -13.65 2.52 33.02
CA SER A 422 -14.61 3.06 33.98
C SER A 422 -15.82 2.13 34.08
N PRO A 423 -16.66 2.22 35.13
CA PRO A 423 -17.87 1.42 35.22
C PRO A 423 -18.93 1.81 34.19
N ALA A 424 -18.82 3.02 33.62
CA ALA A 424 -19.71 3.53 32.55
C ALA A 424 -19.30 3.04 31.16
N ILE A 425 -18.02 2.67 30.98
CA ILE A 425 -17.46 2.20 29.72
C ILE A 425 -17.12 0.72 29.86
N SER A 426 -17.98 -0.14 29.33
CA SER A 426 -17.68 -1.56 29.22
C SER A 426 -16.78 -1.78 28.01
N THR A 427 -15.54 -2.26 28.19
CA THR A 427 -14.68 -2.63 27.05
C THR A 427 -15.34 -3.76 26.27
N ALA A 428 -16.03 -4.68 26.95
CA ALA A 428 -16.91 -5.67 26.31
C ALA A 428 -18.05 -5.05 25.49
N ALA A 429 -18.57 -3.88 25.87
CA ALA A 429 -19.56 -3.14 25.09
C ALA A 429 -18.94 -2.34 23.94
N LEU A 430 -17.76 -1.76 24.11
CA LEU A 430 -16.96 -1.19 23.00
C LEU A 430 -16.66 -2.26 21.94
N PHE A 431 -16.31 -3.49 22.37
CA PHE A 431 -16.15 -4.66 21.50
C PHE A 431 -17.50 -5.15 20.90
N SER A 432 -18.64 -4.95 21.58
CA SER A 432 -19.97 -5.37 21.07
C SER A 432 -20.71 -4.32 20.25
N MET A 433 -20.30 -3.05 20.28
CA MET A 433 -20.84 -1.99 19.40
C MET A 433 -20.55 -2.26 17.92
N GLY A 434 -19.60 -3.16 17.59
CA GLY A 434 -19.42 -3.72 16.25
C GLY A 434 -20.56 -4.65 15.78
N ASN A 435 -21.47 -5.07 16.67
CA ASN A 435 -22.64 -5.91 16.35
C ASN A 435 -23.99 -5.18 16.42
N GLU A 436 -24.06 -3.92 16.86
CA GLU A 436 -25.35 -3.23 17.13
C GLU A 436 -25.72 -2.13 16.11
N LEU A 437 -25.22 -2.20 14.87
CA LEU A 437 -25.74 -1.38 13.75
C LEU A 437 -26.06 -2.23 12.51
N ALA A 438 -26.73 -3.37 12.74
CA ALA A 438 -27.45 -4.12 11.70
C ALA A 438 -28.89 -3.62 11.55
#